data_AF-J2Z4X3-F1
#
_entry.id   AF-J2Z4X3-F1
#
_cell.length_a   1.000
_cell.length_b   1.000
_cell.length_c   1.000
_cell.angle_alpha   90.00
_cell.angle_beta   90.00
_cell.angle_gamma   90.00
#
_symmetry.space_group_name_H-M   'P 1'
#
loop_
_entity.id
_entity.type
_entity.pdbx_description
1 polymer ?
#
loop_
_entity_poly.entity_id
_entity_poly.type
_entity_poly.pdbx_seq_one_letter_code
_entity_poly.pdbx_strand_id
1 'polypeptide(L)'
;KNTGTTPNGRQAGEPFSPGANPAYGAEQNGALASLLSTAKIPYKYARDGISNTFGVTPRTLGNDISSQEDTLVNMVDGYMENKGMHLNINVFNRDTLKDAQAHPEKYPTLTVRVSGYCVYFADLTKEQQDDVISRTYFEAM
;
A
#
# COMPACT_ATOMS: atom_id res chain seq x y z
N LYS A 1 -9.76 -12.57 10.41
CA LYS A 1 -10.85 -13.55 10.65
C LYS A 1 -10.84 -14.15 12.05
N ASN A 2 -9.77 -14.79 12.51
CA ASN A 2 -9.76 -15.50 13.80
C ASN A 2 -9.42 -14.63 15.03
N THR A 3 -9.53 -13.31 14.91
CA THR A 3 -9.19 -12.36 15.98
C THR A 3 -10.42 -11.50 16.29
N GLY A 4 -10.80 -11.46 17.57
CA GLY A 4 -11.87 -10.60 18.09
C GLY A 4 -11.53 -9.11 17.97
N THR A 5 -12.45 -8.24 18.40
CA THR A 5 -12.23 -6.78 18.43
C THR A 5 -10.99 -6.43 19.25
N THR A 6 -10.16 -5.51 18.75
CA THR A 6 -8.91 -5.10 19.40
C THR A 6 -8.98 -3.65 19.94
N PRO A 7 -8.17 -3.27 20.95
CA PRO A 7 -8.23 -1.94 21.58
C PRO A 7 -7.99 -0.75 20.65
N ASN A 8 -7.38 -0.97 19.49
CA ASN A 8 -7.21 0.06 18.45
C ASN A 8 -8.50 0.34 17.64
N GLY A 9 -9.63 -0.29 17.98
CA GLY A 9 -10.93 -0.08 17.34
C GLY A 9 -11.24 -1.02 16.16
N ARG A 10 -10.28 -1.83 15.70
CA ARG A 10 -10.51 -2.84 14.65
C ARG A 10 -11.51 -3.89 15.13
N GLN A 11 -12.55 -4.16 14.34
CA GLN A 11 -13.64 -5.06 14.69
C GLN A 11 -13.24 -6.54 14.54
N ALA A 12 -13.98 -7.41 15.21
CA ALA A 12 -13.80 -8.86 15.07
C ALA A 12 -13.88 -9.28 13.60
N GLY A 13 -12.95 -10.13 13.16
CA GLY A 13 -12.96 -10.67 11.81
C GLY A 13 -12.25 -9.83 10.75
N GLU A 14 -12.20 -8.50 10.89
CA GLU A 14 -11.55 -7.58 9.93
C GLU A 14 -10.07 -7.95 9.66
N PRO A 15 -9.55 -7.67 8.45
CA PRO A 15 -8.14 -7.92 8.15
C PRO A 15 -7.20 -7.06 9.02
N PHE A 16 -6.00 -7.58 9.28
CA PHE A 16 -4.88 -6.74 9.70
C PHE A 16 -4.23 -6.11 8.47
N SER A 17 -3.44 -5.06 8.68
CA SER A 17 -2.60 -4.50 7.63
C SER A 17 -1.56 -5.53 7.16
N PRO A 18 -1.16 -5.48 5.87
CA PRO A 18 -0.20 -6.43 5.33
C PRO A 18 1.21 -6.16 5.84
N GLY A 19 1.93 -7.20 6.26
CA GLY A 19 3.32 -7.08 6.68
C GLY A 19 3.53 -6.06 7.81
N ALA A 20 4.35 -5.04 7.56
CA ALA A 20 4.71 -3.99 8.50
C ALA A 20 3.93 -2.68 8.29
N ASN A 21 2.91 -2.67 7.43
CA ASN A 21 2.09 -1.50 7.19
C ASN A 21 1.39 -1.00 8.48
N PRO A 22 1.17 0.32 8.61
CA PRO A 22 0.26 0.85 9.62
C PRO A 22 -1.13 0.20 9.52
N ALA A 23 -1.84 0.14 10.65
CA ALA A 23 -3.22 -0.31 10.65
C ALA A 23 -4.08 0.61 9.75
N TYR A 24 -5.08 0.06 9.08
CA TYR A 24 -5.93 0.84 8.19
C TYR A 24 -6.58 2.03 8.93
N GLY A 25 -6.42 3.22 8.35
CA GLY A 25 -6.91 4.48 8.94
C GLY A 25 -6.00 5.10 10.01
N ALA A 26 -4.89 4.46 10.37
CA ALA A 26 -3.91 5.03 11.30
C ALA A 26 -3.01 6.09 10.64
N GLU A 27 -2.90 6.09 9.30
CA GLU A 27 -2.08 7.07 8.59
C GLU A 27 -2.81 8.40 8.43
N GLN A 28 -2.40 9.41 9.20
CA GLN A 28 -3.04 10.74 9.20
C GLN A 28 -2.13 11.89 8.79
N ASN A 29 -0.85 11.62 8.51
CA ASN A 29 0.19 12.64 8.31
C ASN A 29 0.88 12.55 6.93
N GLY A 30 0.24 11.93 5.93
CA GLY A 30 0.78 11.83 4.57
C GLY A 30 1.69 10.62 4.31
N ALA A 31 2.10 10.48 3.06
CA ALA A 31 2.89 9.37 2.54
C ALA A 31 4.26 9.27 3.21
N LEU A 32 5.02 10.36 3.28
CA LEU A 32 6.38 10.38 3.81
C LEU A 32 6.40 10.02 5.30
N ALA A 33 5.45 10.52 6.08
CA ALA A 33 5.36 10.18 7.50
C ALA A 33 5.10 8.68 7.71
N SER A 34 4.27 8.05 6.87
CA SER A 34 4.02 6.60 6.91
C SER A 34 5.27 5.79 6.55
N LEU A 35 5.95 6.18 5.47
CA LEU A 35 7.21 5.55 5.04
C LEU A 35 8.29 5.65 6.11
N LEU A 36 8.53 6.85 6.65
CA LEU A 36 9.54 7.08 7.68
C LEU A 36 9.19 6.40 9.02
N SER A 37 7.91 6.16 9.30
CA SER A 37 7.51 5.37 10.47
C SER A 37 7.89 3.91 10.30
N THR A 38 7.66 3.35 9.12
CA THR A 38 8.03 1.95 8.81
C THR A 38 9.54 1.76 8.76
N ALA A 39 10.28 2.74 8.25
CA ALA A 39 11.74 2.72 8.16
C ALA A 39 12.44 2.63 9.54
N LYS A 40 11.75 3.02 10.62
CA LYS A 40 12.27 2.90 12.00
C LYS A 40 12.33 1.47 12.52
N ILE A 41 11.67 0.51 11.86
CA ILE A 41 11.69 -0.89 12.30
C ILE A 41 13.11 -1.45 12.14
N PRO A 42 13.77 -1.85 13.23
CA PRO A 42 15.18 -2.24 13.18
C PRO A 42 15.36 -3.59 12.49
N TYR A 43 15.85 -3.58 11.24
CA TYR A 43 16.10 -4.80 10.46
C TYR A 43 16.98 -5.85 11.19
N LYS A 44 17.90 -5.42 12.06
CA LYS A 44 18.70 -6.35 12.89
C LYS A 44 17.86 -7.32 13.73
N TYR A 45 16.63 -6.96 14.08
CA TYR A 45 15.69 -7.79 14.84
C TYR A 45 14.61 -8.45 13.95
N ALA A 46 14.58 -8.12 12.65
CA ALA A 46 13.61 -8.63 11.67
C ALA A 46 14.34 -9.04 10.38
N ARG A 47 15.37 -9.90 10.51
CA ARG A 47 16.25 -10.29 9.39
C ARG A 47 15.58 -11.15 8.32
N ASP A 48 14.40 -11.69 8.62
CA ASP A 48 13.55 -12.39 7.62
C ASP A 48 12.78 -11.39 6.73
N GLY A 49 12.68 -10.14 7.18
CA GLY A 49 12.28 -9.01 6.36
C GLY A 49 11.19 -8.14 6.97
N ILE A 50 10.98 -6.98 6.34
CA ILE A 50 10.05 -5.92 6.75
C ILE A 50 9.33 -5.48 5.49
N SER A 51 8.21 -6.12 5.18
CA SER A 51 7.42 -5.81 3.99
C SER A 51 6.55 -4.57 4.23
N ASN A 52 6.71 -3.55 3.40
CA ASN A 52 5.81 -2.41 3.31
C ASN A 52 5.13 -2.37 1.94
N THR A 53 3.80 -2.22 1.90
CA THR A 53 3.00 -2.07 0.67
C THR A 53 2.37 -0.70 0.63
N PHE A 54 2.92 0.17 -0.20
CA PHE A 54 2.58 1.57 -0.32
C PHE A 54 1.67 1.83 -1.53
N GLY A 55 0.57 2.53 -1.31
CA GLY A 55 -0.36 2.97 -2.34
C GLY A 55 -0.40 4.50 -2.40
N VAL A 56 -0.33 5.07 -3.59
CA VAL A 56 -0.41 6.53 -3.79
C VAL A 56 -1.20 6.83 -5.06
N THR A 57 -1.85 7.99 -5.13
CA THR A 57 -2.50 8.41 -6.36
C THR A 57 -1.49 9.05 -7.32
N PRO A 58 -1.68 8.94 -8.66
CA PRO A 58 -0.83 9.63 -9.62
C PRO A 58 -0.74 11.13 -9.36
N ARG A 59 -1.87 11.76 -8.99
CA ARG A 59 -1.94 13.20 -8.73
C ARG A 59 -1.09 13.64 -7.55
N THR A 60 -0.95 12.79 -6.53
CA THR A 60 -0.12 13.07 -5.35
C THR A 60 1.37 13.06 -5.68
N LEU A 61 1.79 12.22 -6.64
CA LEU A 61 3.18 12.19 -7.11
C LEU A 61 3.51 13.38 -8.00
N GLY A 62 2.54 13.97 -8.69
CA GLY A 62 2.81 15.10 -9.58
C GLY A 62 1.69 15.40 -10.56
N ASN A 63 1.78 16.56 -11.21
CA ASN A 63 0.79 17.02 -12.19
C ASN A 63 1.07 16.50 -13.61
N ASP A 64 2.30 16.05 -13.87
CA ASP A 64 2.77 15.49 -15.13
C ASP A 64 3.73 14.32 -14.87
N ILE A 65 3.98 13.51 -15.91
CA ILE A 65 4.79 12.29 -15.79
C ILE A 65 6.21 12.57 -15.26
N SER A 66 6.86 13.64 -15.72
CA SER A 66 8.22 13.97 -15.27
C SER A 66 8.22 14.26 -13.77
N SER A 67 7.29 15.08 -13.30
CA SER A 67 7.17 15.39 -11.87
C SER A 67 6.83 14.16 -11.02
N GLN A 68 6.03 13.22 -11.56
CA GLN A 68 5.67 11.97 -10.89
C GLN A 68 6.87 11.05 -10.74
N GLU A 69 7.66 10.90 -11.80
CA GLU A 69 8.89 10.12 -11.79
C GLU A 69 9.90 10.68 -10.77
N ASP A 70 10.16 12.00 -10.83
CA ASP A 70 11.09 12.67 -9.92
C ASP A 70 10.65 12.53 -8.45
N THR A 71 9.36 12.74 -8.17
CA THR A 71 8.82 12.60 -6.81
C THR A 71 8.92 11.17 -6.31
N LEU A 72 8.62 10.19 -7.18
CA LEU A 72 8.71 8.79 -6.81
C LEU A 72 10.15 8.36 -6.51
N VAL A 73 11.12 8.77 -7.34
CA VAL A 73 12.54 8.50 -7.12
C VAL A 73 12.99 9.11 -5.80
N ASN A 74 12.73 10.40 -5.56
CA ASN A 74 13.12 11.07 -4.33
C ASN A 74 12.47 10.44 -3.08
N MET A 75 11.23 9.99 -3.18
CA MET A 75 10.53 9.29 -2.10
C MET A 75 11.19 7.94 -1.78
N VAL A 76 11.55 7.17 -2.80
CA VAL A 76 12.24 5.88 -2.63
C VAL A 76 13.63 6.10 -2.05
N ASP A 77 14.41 7.03 -2.59
CA ASP A 77 15.74 7.37 -2.09
C ASP A 77 15.69 7.76 -0.61
N GLY A 78 14.79 8.69 -0.26
CA GLY A 78 14.59 9.11 1.12
C GLY A 78 14.18 7.95 2.04
N TYR A 79 13.32 7.04 1.59
CA TYR A 79 12.95 5.85 2.37
C TYR A 79 14.13 4.91 2.62
N MET A 80 14.93 4.64 1.59
CA MET A 80 16.08 3.73 1.68
C MET A 80 17.24 4.33 2.49
N GLU A 81 17.52 5.63 2.33
CA GLU A 81 18.48 6.37 3.15
C GLU A 81 18.12 6.33 4.64
N ASN A 82 16.82 6.33 4.95
CA ASN A 82 16.29 6.20 6.30
C ASN A 82 16.19 4.73 6.79
N LYS A 83 16.90 3.80 6.14
CA LYS A 83 16.98 2.37 6.48
C LYS A 83 15.67 1.60 6.29
N GLY A 84 14.77 2.12 5.46
CA GLY A 84 13.70 1.32 4.87
C GLY A 84 14.29 0.08 4.19
N MET A 85 13.63 -1.08 4.33
CA MET A 85 14.17 -2.34 3.82
C MET A 85 13.51 -2.75 2.49
N HIS A 86 12.18 -2.79 2.45
CA HIS A 86 11.44 -3.23 1.27
C HIS A 86 10.24 -2.31 1.05
N LEU A 87 9.97 -2.00 -0.22
CA LEU A 87 8.82 -1.20 -0.62
C LEU A 87 8.13 -1.79 -1.86
N ASN A 88 6.87 -2.18 -1.70
CA ASN A 88 5.94 -2.37 -2.81
C ASN A 88 5.26 -1.04 -3.11
N ILE A 89 5.14 -0.70 -4.39
CA ILE A 89 4.54 0.56 -4.83
C ILE A 89 3.37 0.25 -5.77
N ASN A 90 2.21 0.79 -5.43
CA ASN A 90 1.03 0.84 -6.28
C ASN A 90 0.70 2.32 -6.57
N VAL A 91 0.61 2.68 -7.85
CA VAL A 91 0.21 4.02 -8.28
C VAL A 91 -1.15 3.92 -8.98
N PHE A 92 -2.25 4.10 -8.22
CA PHE A 92 -3.60 3.90 -8.72
C PHE A 92 -4.59 4.94 -8.17
N ASN A 93 -5.65 5.18 -8.93
CA ASN A 93 -6.87 5.76 -8.39
C ASN A 93 -7.78 4.63 -7.89
N ARG A 94 -8.44 4.84 -6.74
CA ARG A 94 -9.35 3.84 -6.17
C ARG A 94 -10.48 3.46 -7.14
N ASP A 95 -10.93 4.42 -7.95
CA ASP A 95 -11.98 4.19 -8.95
C ASP A 95 -11.54 3.24 -10.07
N THR A 96 -10.25 3.21 -10.43
CA THR A 96 -9.71 2.23 -11.39
C THR A 96 -9.86 0.80 -10.87
N LEU A 97 -9.61 0.58 -9.58
CA LEU A 97 -9.75 -0.74 -8.96
C LEU A 97 -11.22 -1.15 -8.84
N LYS A 98 -12.11 -0.20 -8.56
CA LYS A 98 -13.56 -0.45 -8.55
C LYS A 98 -14.09 -0.81 -9.94
N ASP A 99 -13.66 -0.08 -10.98
CA ASP A 99 -14.03 -0.41 -12.35
C ASP A 99 -13.48 -1.79 -12.76
N ALA A 100 -12.23 -2.10 -12.39
CA ALA A 100 -11.63 -3.40 -12.65
C ALA A 100 -12.30 -4.56 -11.91
N GLN A 101 -12.87 -4.31 -10.72
CA GLN A 101 -13.66 -5.30 -10.00
C GLN A 101 -15.01 -5.57 -10.69
N ALA A 102 -15.64 -4.52 -11.24
CA ALA A 102 -16.91 -4.64 -11.95
C ALA A 102 -16.76 -5.19 -13.39
N HIS A 103 -15.62 -4.89 -14.03
CA HIS A 103 -15.33 -5.15 -15.44
C HIS A 103 -13.94 -5.76 -15.63
N PRO A 104 -13.64 -6.95 -15.08
CA PRO A 104 -12.31 -7.56 -15.14
C PRO A 104 -11.80 -7.79 -16.57
N GLU A 105 -12.71 -7.95 -17.54
CA GLU A 105 -12.39 -8.11 -18.97
C GLU A 105 -11.70 -6.90 -19.59
N LYS A 106 -11.91 -5.70 -19.05
CA LYS A 106 -11.22 -4.47 -19.49
C LYS A 106 -9.78 -4.38 -18.96
N TYR A 107 -9.46 -5.17 -17.92
CA TYR A 107 -8.23 -5.09 -17.15
C TYR A 107 -7.53 -6.44 -17.01
N PRO A 108 -7.35 -7.22 -18.10
CA PRO A 108 -6.90 -8.62 -18.02
C PRO A 108 -5.48 -8.77 -17.44
N THR A 109 -4.67 -7.71 -17.49
CA THR A 109 -3.29 -7.69 -17.00
C THR A 109 -3.06 -6.70 -15.86
N LEU A 110 -4.13 -6.11 -15.31
CA LEU A 110 -4.00 -5.18 -14.20
C LEU A 110 -3.35 -5.88 -13.01
N THR A 111 -2.14 -5.47 -12.71
CA THR A 111 -1.28 -6.11 -11.73
C THR A 111 -1.19 -5.24 -10.49
N VAL A 112 -1.43 -5.81 -9.31
CA VAL A 112 -1.34 -5.12 -8.02
C VAL A 112 -0.28 -5.74 -7.14
N ARG A 113 0.44 -4.91 -6.37
CA ARG A 113 1.33 -5.36 -5.30
C ARG A 113 0.53 -5.52 -4.01
N VAL A 114 0.61 -6.67 -3.34
CA VAL A 114 -0.25 -6.96 -2.17
C VAL A 114 0.50 -7.13 -0.86
N SER A 115 1.55 -7.95 -0.77
CA SER A 115 2.23 -8.23 0.51
C SER A 115 3.67 -8.74 0.36
N GLY A 116 4.36 -8.30 -0.69
CA GLY A 116 5.72 -8.76 -1.04
C GLY A 116 5.82 -9.38 -2.44
N TYR A 117 4.71 -9.48 -3.15
CA TYR A 117 4.59 -10.04 -4.49
C TYR A 117 3.48 -9.33 -5.28
N CYS A 118 3.39 -9.63 -6.57
CA CYS A 118 2.34 -9.15 -7.46
C CYS A 118 1.35 -10.25 -7.85
N VAL A 119 0.12 -9.85 -8.13
CA VAL A 119 -0.96 -10.70 -8.64
C VAL A 119 -1.75 -9.94 -9.70
N TYR A 120 -2.39 -10.66 -10.61
CA TYR A 120 -3.45 -10.06 -11.41
C TYR A 120 -4.65 -9.80 -10.52
N PHE A 121 -5.20 -8.58 -10.61
CA PHE A 121 -6.32 -8.17 -9.79
C PHE A 121 -7.58 -9.01 -10.06
N ALA A 122 -7.75 -9.44 -11.32
CA ALA A 122 -8.84 -10.32 -11.73
C ALA A 122 -8.76 -11.74 -11.14
N ASP A 123 -7.56 -12.20 -10.73
CA ASP A 123 -7.38 -13.53 -10.14
C ASP A 123 -7.72 -13.56 -8.64
N LEU A 124 -7.92 -12.40 -8.02
CA LEU A 124 -8.31 -12.28 -6.62
C LEU A 124 -9.79 -12.56 -6.44
N THR A 125 -10.13 -13.21 -5.32
CA THR A 125 -11.53 -13.32 -4.88
C THR A 125 -12.11 -11.92 -4.57
N LYS A 126 -13.43 -11.77 -4.63
CA LYS A 126 -14.12 -10.50 -4.30
C LYS A 126 -13.68 -9.94 -2.95
N GLU A 127 -13.57 -10.79 -1.93
CA GLU A 127 -13.12 -10.38 -0.59
C GLU A 127 -11.68 -9.84 -0.60
N GLN A 128 -10.77 -10.48 -1.34
CA GLN A 128 -9.38 -10.02 -1.47
C GLN A 128 -9.28 -8.73 -2.28
N GLN A 129 -10.11 -8.56 -3.31
CA GLN A 129 -10.19 -7.32 -4.06
C GLN A 129 -10.70 -6.18 -3.17
N ASP A 130 -11.71 -6.45 -2.35
CA ASP A 130 -12.26 -5.47 -1.40
C ASP A 130 -11.23 -5.06 -0.35
N ASP A 131 -10.42 -6.01 0.15
CA ASP A 131 -9.26 -5.71 0.98
C ASP A 131 -8.30 -4.76 0.25
N VAL A 132 -7.89 -5.07 -0.98
CA VAL A 132 -6.97 -4.22 -1.77
C VAL A 132 -7.55 -2.81 -1.99
N ILE A 133 -8.83 -2.69 -2.35
CA ILE A 133 -9.51 -1.40 -2.56
C ILE A 133 -9.60 -0.58 -1.26
N SER A 134 -9.80 -1.24 -0.12
CA SER A 134 -9.97 -0.60 1.19
C SER A 134 -8.68 0.00 1.75
N ARG A 135 -7.51 -0.43 1.25
CA ARG A 135 -6.20 0.04 1.68
C ARG A 135 -6.03 1.55 1.47
N THR A 136 -5.05 2.09 2.19
CA THR A 136 -4.64 3.49 2.09
C THR A 136 -3.98 3.74 0.73
N TYR A 137 -4.53 4.71 -0.01
CA TYR A 137 -3.91 5.33 -1.17
C TYR A 137 -3.70 6.80 -0.81
N PHE A 138 -2.44 7.21 -0.64
CA PHE A 138 -2.14 8.56 -0.20
C PHE A 138 -2.54 9.60 -1.25
N GLU A 139 -3.31 10.58 -0.79
CA GLU A 139 -3.73 11.76 -1.56
C GLU A 139 -2.84 12.99 -1.29
N ALA A 140 -2.00 12.92 -0.25
CA ALA A 140 -1.00 13.93 0.11
C ALA A 140 0.36 13.26 0.43
N MET A 141 1.44 13.95 0.08
CA MET A 141 2.82 13.53 0.36
C MET A 141 3.17 13.64 1.84
#